data_AF-A0A7V9JEP4-F1
#
_entry.id   AF-A0A7V9JEP4-F1
#
_cell.length_a   1.000
_cell.length_b   1.000
_cell.length_c   1.000
_cell.angle_alpha   90.00
_cell.angle_beta   90.00
_cell.angle_gamma   90.00
#
_symmetry.space_group_name_H-M   'P 1'
#
loop_
_entity.id
_entity.type
_entity.pdbx_description
1 polymer ?
#
loop_
_entity_poly.entity_id
_entity_poly.type
_entity_poly.pdbx_seq_one_letter_code
_entity_poly.pdbx_strand_id
1 'polypeptide(L)'
;LGAPAGAAALVLYLAMGVLGLPVFAGGAAGVARLLGPTGGYLLAFPVAAAVCGALVGRVPAVGRALLATAVGMVLIHVGGVAQLALLGGDPALAFQVGFVPFLTGDLLKIGLAAAVILVAGGRLRGLR
;
A
#
# COMPACT_ATOMS: atom_id res chain seq x y z
N LEU A 1 8.76 -6.40 -8.95
CA LEU A 1 9.58 -7.36 -8.17
C LEU A 1 8.95 -8.77 -8.11
N GLY A 2 7.64 -8.90 -8.37
CA GLY A 2 6.93 -10.15 -8.06
C GLY A 2 6.58 -10.23 -6.58
N ALA A 3 5.73 -11.18 -6.20
CA ALA A 3 5.26 -11.33 -4.82
C ALA A 3 6.39 -11.44 -3.77
N PRO A 4 7.37 -12.37 -3.90
CA PRO A 4 8.34 -12.60 -2.84
C PRO A 4 9.29 -11.41 -2.64
N ALA A 5 9.89 -10.90 -3.73
CA ALA A 5 10.82 -9.78 -3.64
C ALA A 5 10.12 -8.46 -3.30
N GLY A 6 8.86 -8.26 -3.71
CA GLY A 6 8.07 -7.09 -3.31
C GLY A 6 7.75 -7.07 -1.82
N ALA A 7 7.30 -8.20 -1.27
CA ALA A 7 7.04 -8.34 0.15
C ALA A 7 8.32 -8.17 0.98
N ALA A 8 9.42 -8.83 0.58
CA ALA A 8 10.71 -8.73 1.26
C ALA A 8 11.25 -7.29 1.31
N ALA A 9 11.10 -6.53 0.21
CA ALA A 9 11.49 -5.13 0.17
C ALA A 9 10.70 -4.28 1.19
N LEU A 10 9.40 -4.53 1.36
CA LEU A 10 8.59 -3.80 2.33
C LEU A 10 8.82 -4.26 3.77
N VAL A 11 9.16 -5.53 4.00
CA VAL A 11 9.64 -5.97 5.32
C VAL A 11 10.95 -5.27 5.68
N LEU A 12 11.89 -5.18 4.73
CA LEU A 12 13.15 -4.47 4.95
C LEU A 12 12.92 -2.97 5.23
N TYR A 13 11.99 -2.34 4.50
CA TYR A 13 11.55 -0.98 4.78
C TYR A 13 11.07 -0.78 6.22
N LEU A 14 10.22 -1.68 6.72
CA LEU A 14 9.74 -1.63 8.11
C LEU A 14 10.88 -1.86 9.10
N ALA A 15 11.76 -2.82 8.84
CA ALA A 15 12.92 -3.10 9.68
C ALA A 15 13.84 -1.89 9.80
N MET A 16 14.16 -1.23 8.68
CA MET A 16 14.95 0.01 8.68
C MET A 16 14.31 1.10 9.54
N GLY A 17 12.99 1.31 9.38
CA GLY A 17 12.28 2.30 10.19
C GLY A 17 12.29 1.96 11.68
N VAL A 18 12.10 0.69 12.06
CA VAL A 18 12.18 0.23 13.46
C VAL A 18 13.57 0.42 14.04
N LEU A 19 14.62 0.18 13.25
CA LEU A 19 16.03 0.39 13.63
C LEU A 19 16.42 1.88 13.74
N GLY A 20 15.49 2.81 13.52
CA GLY A 20 15.70 4.23 13.74
C GLY A 20 16.06 5.04 12.50
N LEU A 21 16.09 4.42 11.31
CA LEU A 21 16.30 5.17 10.07
C LEU A 21 15.04 5.99 9.74
N PRO A 22 15.17 7.28 9.34
CA PRO A 22 14.05 8.19 9.11
C PRO A 22 13.35 7.93 7.76
N VAL A 23 12.90 6.70 7.53
CA VAL A 23 12.29 6.24 6.26
C VAL A 23 10.76 6.35 6.26
N PHE A 24 10.13 6.56 7.42
CA PHE A 24 8.68 6.77 7.51
C PHE A 24 8.33 8.22 7.15
N ALA A 25 7.05 8.46 6.84
CA ALA A 25 6.55 9.76 6.41
C ALA A 25 6.95 10.88 7.40
N GLY A 26 7.35 12.04 6.86
CA GLY A 26 7.82 13.18 7.67
C GLY A 26 9.19 12.97 8.32
N GLY A 27 10.01 12.05 7.81
CA GLY A 27 11.32 11.72 8.40
C GLY A 27 11.21 10.96 9.72
N ALA A 28 10.08 10.29 9.94
CA ALA A 28 9.82 9.55 11.16
C ALA A 28 10.55 8.19 11.20
N ALA A 29 10.77 7.69 12.43
CA ALA A 29 11.40 6.40 12.69
C ALA A 29 10.91 5.80 14.03
N GLY A 30 11.34 4.58 14.30
CA GLY A 30 11.17 3.86 15.57
C GLY A 30 9.90 3.02 15.65
N VAL A 31 9.91 2.04 16.57
CA VAL A 31 8.80 1.10 16.81
C VAL A 31 7.49 1.79 17.20
N ALA A 32 7.57 2.95 17.88
CA ALA A 32 6.40 3.73 18.27
C ALA A 32 5.53 4.13 17.07
N ARG A 33 6.12 4.24 15.86
CA ARG A 33 5.35 4.51 14.64
C ARG A 33 4.49 3.33 14.19
N LEU A 34 4.91 2.10 14.46
CA LEU A 34 4.12 0.90 14.17
C LEU A 34 2.99 0.69 15.17
N LEU A 35 3.11 1.22 16.40
CA LEU A 35 2.09 1.12 17.44
C LEU A 35 1.13 2.33 17.47
N GLY A 36 1.47 3.41 16.77
CA GLY A 36 0.66 4.62 16.67
C GLY A 36 -0.51 4.53 15.68
N PRO A 37 -1.28 5.60 15.48
CA PRO A 37 -2.51 5.61 14.67
C PRO A 37 -2.30 5.26 13.19
N THR A 38 -1.08 5.40 12.67
CA THR A 38 -0.76 5.09 11.26
C THR A 38 -0.04 3.76 11.08
N GLY A 39 0.24 3.04 12.17
CA GLY A 39 1.03 1.80 12.14
C GLY A 39 0.37 0.68 11.34
N GLY A 40 -0.95 0.57 11.40
CA GLY A 40 -1.70 -0.49 10.72
C GLY A 40 -1.58 -0.42 9.20
N TYR A 41 -1.44 0.79 8.64
CA TYR A 41 -1.17 0.99 7.22
C TYR A 41 0.22 0.46 6.85
N LEU A 42 1.24 0.78 7.66
CA LEU A 42 2.62 0.33 7.45
C LEU A 42 2.72 -1.19 7.56
N LEU A 43 2.09 -1.81 8.56
CA LEU A 43 2.11 -3.25 8.78
C LEU A 43 1.39 -4.02 7.67
N ALA A 44 0.41 -3.41 7.00
CA ALA A 44 -0.27 -4.01 5.86
C ALA A 44 0.56 -3.98 4.56
N PHE A 45 1.61 -3.16 4.47
CA PHE A 45 2.41 -2.98 3.25
C PHE A 45 2.98 -4.30 2.69
N PRO A 46 3.66 -5.16 3.47
CA PRO A 46 4.23 -6.40 2.94
C PRO A 46 3.17 -7.34 2.36
N VAL A 47 2.01 -7.43 3.01
CA VAL A 47 0.88 -8.27 2.56
C VAL A 47 0.30 -7.71 1.27
N ALA A 48 0.06 -6.39 1.21
CA ALA A 48 -0.41 -5.74 0.00
C ALA A 48 0.57 -5.96 -1.17
N ALA A 49 1.88 -5.83 -0.96
CA ALA A 49 2.87 -6.09 -2.00
C ALA A 49 2.93 -7.55 -2.45
N ALA A 50 2.80 -8.51 -1.53
CA ALA A 50 2.71 -9.93 -1.87
C ALA A 50 1.51 -10.20 -2.79
N VAL A 51 0.33 -9.70 -2.41
CA VAL A 51 -0.92 -9.88 -3.17
C VAL A 51 -0.85 -9.18 -4.52
N CYS A 52 -0.43 -7.91 -4.57
CA CYS A 52 -0.21 -7.18 -5.82
C CYS A 52 0.76 -7.92 -6.74
N GLY A 53 1.88 -8.40 -6.20
CA GLY A 53 2.89 -9.14 -6.95
C GLY A 53 2.40 -10.50 -7.45
N ALA A 54 1.52 -11.18 -6.70
CA ALA A 54 0.92 -12.46 -7.10
C ALA A 54 -0.14 -12.26 -8.20
N LEU A 55 -0.76 -11.09 -8.25
CA LEU A 55 -1.70 -10.74 -9.31
C LEU A 55 -0.98 -10.44 -10.63
N VAL A 56 0.32 -10.16 -10.65
CA VAL A 56 1.11 -9.95 -11.88
C VAL A 56 1.35 -11.28 -12.59
N GLY A 57 0.63 -11.52 -13.70
CA GLY A 57 0.83 -12.67 -14.58
C GLY A 57 -0.45 -13.27 -15.20
N ARG A 58 -1.62 -13.04 -14.58
CA ARG A 58 -2.85 -13.84 -14.83
C ARG A 58 -3.96 -13.16 -15.65
N VAL A 59 -3.82 -11.90 -16.04
CA VAL A 59 -4.85 -11.08 -16.73
C VAL A 59 -4.21 -10.04 -17.67
N PRO A 60 -4.97 -9.39 -18.59
CA PRO A 60 -4.48 -8.32 -19.47
C PRO A 60 -3.86 -7.13 -18.70
N ALA A 61 -2.99 -6.38 -19.38
CA ALA A 61 -2.06 -5.41 -18.78
C ALA A 61 -2.71 -4.42 -17.80
N VAL A 62 -3.84 -3.84 -18.21
CA VAL A 62 -4.50 -2.70 -17.54
C VAL A 62 -5.45 -3.19 -16.46
N GLY A 63 -6.36 -4.11 -16.78
CA GLY A 63 -7.32 -4.65 -15.81
C GLY A 63 -6.64 -5.33 -14.62
N ARG A 64 -5.51 -6.00 -14.86
CA ARG A 64 -4.69 -6.60 -13.81
C ARG A 64 -4.04 -5.57 -12.89
N ALA A 65 -3.52 -4.49 -13.48
CA ALA A 65 -2.88 -3.44 -12.70
C ALA A 65 -3.91 -2.67 -11.87
N LEU A 66 -5.07 -2.38 -12.45
CA LEU A 66 -6.21 -1.79 -11.72
C LEU A 66 -6.65 -2.68 -10.57
N LEU A 67 -6.88 -3.97 -10.82
CA LEU A 67 -7.27 -4.93 -9.79
C LEU A 67 -6.21 -5.04 -8.68
N ALA A 68 -4.94 -5.20 -9.05
CA ALA A 68 -3.85 -5.27 -8.07
C ALA A 68 -3.78 -4.01 -7.22
N THR A 69 -3.86 -2.82 -7.83
CA THR A 69 -3.81 -1.55 -7.11
C THR A 69 -5.01 -1.38 -6.18
N ALA A 70 -6.22 -1.72 -6.64
CA ALA A 70 -7.43 -1.66 -5.82
C ALA A 70 -7.37 -2.62 -4.62
N VAL A 71 -6.96 -3.88 -4.85
CA VAL A 71 -6.83 -4.87 -3.78
C VAL A 71 -5.76 -4.45 -2.76
N GLY A 72 -4.60 -3.99 -3.24
CA GLY A 72 -3.54 -3.48 -2.37
C GLY A 72 -4.00 -2.30 -1.50
N MET A 73 -4.72 -1.36 -2.10
CA MET A 73 -5.31 -0.20 -1.40
C MET A 73 -6.29 -0.64 -0.31
N VAL A 74 -7.18 -1.59 -0.61
CA VAL A 74 -8.14 -2.13 0.37
C VAL A 74 -7.41 -2.78 1.53
N LEU A 75 -6.40 -3.62 1.27
CA LEU A 75 -5.62 -4.28 2.32
C LEU A 75 -4.94 -3.27 3.26
N ILE A 76 -4.36 -2.22 2.68
CA ILE A 76 -3.71 -1.15 3.45
C ILE A 76 -4.71 -0.40 4.32
N HIS A 77 -5.87 -0.05 3.77
CA HIS A 77 -6.92 0.64 4.52
C HIS A 77 -7.54 -0.21 5.61
N VAL A 78 -7.77 -1.51 5.35
CA VAL A 78 -8.29 -2.44 6.35
C VAL A 78 -7.32 -2.51 7.54
N GLY A 79 -6.02 -2.69 7.30
CA GLY A 79 -5.03 -2.72 8.36
C GLY A 79 -4.97 -1.41 9.16
N GLY A 80 -4.96 -0.28 8.44
CA GLY A 80 -4.92 1.05 9.04
C GLY A 80 -6.14 1.37 9.90
N VAL A 81 -7.34 1.23 9.35
CA VAL A 81 -8.61 1.49 10.05
C VAL A 81 -8.79 0.51 11.21
N ALA A 82 -8.41 -0.76 11.05
CA ALA A 82 -8.50 -1.73 12.15
C ALA A 82 -7.65 -1.30 13.35
N GLN A 83 -6.38 -0.92 13.13
CA GLN A 83 -5.53 -0.43 14.21
C GLN A 83 -6.08 0.87 14.82
N LEU A 84 -6.56 1.79 14.00
CA LEU A 84 -7.13 3.05 14.48
C LEU A 84 -8.39 2.82 15.32
N ALA A 85 -9.25 1.88 14.93
CA ALA A 85 -10.43 1.48 15.68
C ALA A 85 -10.06 0.83 17.03
N LEU A 86 -9.02 -0.02 17.04
CA LEU A 86 -8.52 -0.64 18.28
C LEU A 86 -7.93 0.40 19.25
N LEU A 87 -7.22 1.41 18.74
CA LEU A 87 -6.64 2.48 19.55
C LEU A 87 -7.69 3.50 20.03
N GLY A 88 -8.65 3.84 19.17
CA GLY A 88 -9.65 4.88 19.44
C GLY A 88 -10.94 4.36 20.09
N GLY A 89 -11.22 3.06 20.05
CA GLY A 89 -12.44 2.45 20.59
C GLY A 89 -13.72 2.71 19.78
N ASP A 90 -13.63 3.47 18.69
CA ASP A 90 -14.76 3.81 17.82
C ASP A 90 -14.47 3.43 16.36
N PRO A 91 -15.01 2.30 15.88
CA PRO A 91 -14.84 1.85 14.50
C PRO A 91 -15.44 2.81 13.46
N ALA A 92 -16.54 3.50 13.79
CA ALA A 92 -17.21 4.39 12.86
C ALA A 92 -16.36 5.65 12.65
N LEU A 93 -15.85 6.24 13.75
CA LEU A 93 -14.92 7.36 13.68
C LEU A 93 -13.62 6.94 12.97
N ALA A 94 -13.06 5.78 13.30
CA ALA A 94 -11.86 5.27 12.66
C ALA A 94 -12.01 5.12 11.14
N PHE A 95 -13.18 4.69 10.67
CA PHE A 95 -13.48 4.66 9.23
C PHE A 95 -13.56 6.09 8.65
N GLN A 96 -14.27 7.01 9.32
CA GLN A 96 -14.41 8.38 8.85
C GLN A 96 -13.08 9.11 8.73
N VAL A 97 -12.17 8.95 9.69
CA VAL A 97 -10.87 9.66 9.66
C VAL A 97 -9.77 8.85 8.97
N GLY A 98 -9.87 7.53 8.97
CA GLY A 98 -8.85 6.61 8.47
C GLY A 98 -9.07 6.11 7.04
N PHE A 99 -10.25 6.33 6.45
CA PHE A 99 -10.54 5.91 5.07
C PHE A 99 -10.99 7.06 4.18
N VAL A 100 -11.99 7.83 4.60
CA VAL A 100 -12.64 8.84 3.76
C VAL A 100 -11.65 9.89 3.20
N PRO A 101 -10.69 10.43 3.97
CA PRO A 101 -9.77 11.44 3.45
C PRO A 101 -8.79 10.90 2.40
N PHE A 102 -8.49 9.59 2.45
CA PHE A 102 -7.54 8.94 1.55
C PHE A 102 -8.18 8.54 0.23
N LEU A 103 -9.50 8.35 0.20
CA LEU A 103 -10.23 7.85 -0.96
C LEU A 103 -10.00 8.70 -2.21
N THR A 104 -10.06 10.03 -2.10
CA THR A 104 -9.81 10.94 -3.23
C THR A 104 -8.40 10.76 -3.78
N GLY A 105 -7.39 10.74 -2.90
CA GLY A 105 -6.00 10.56 -3.30
C GLY A 105 -5.74 9.21 -3.95
N ASP A 106 -6.43 8.17 -3.50
CA ASP A 106 -6.25 6.83 -4.03
C ASP A 106 -6.94 6.62 -5.36
N LEU A 107 -8.14 7.15 -5.54
CA LEU A 107 -8.82 7.16 -6.84
C LEU A 107 -7.97 7.89 -7.90
N LEU A 108 -7.36 9.01 -7.52
CA LEU A 108 -6.42 9.72 -8.40
C LEU A 108 -5.20 8.87 -8.74
N LYS A 109 -4.57 8.21 -7.76
CA LYS A 109 -3.42 7.31 -7.99
C LYS A 109 -3.79 6.15 -8.91
N ILE A 110 -4.97 5.54 -8.73
CA ILE A 110 -5.45 4.44 -9.58
C ILE A 110 -5.65 4.93 -11.02
N GLY A 111 -6.30 6.09 -11.21
CA GLY A 111 -6.48 6.69 -12.53
C GLY A 111 -5.16 7.00 -13.23
N LEU A 112 -4.20 7.59 -12.51
CA LEU A 112 -2.85 7.87 -13.02
C LEU A 112 -2.10 6.59 -13.37
N ALA A 113 -2.14 5.56 -12.52
CA ALA A 113 -1.53 4.26 -12.80
C ALA A 113 -2.12 3.64 -14.07
N ALA A 114 -3.44 3.72 -14.26
CA ALA A 114 -4.10 3.24 -15.47
C ALA A 114 -3.65 4.00 -16.71
N ALA A 115 -3.61 5.34 -16.65
CA ALA A 115 -3.18 6.19 -17.76
C ALA A 115 -1.73 5.90 -18.16
N VAL A 116 -0.82 5.80 -17.20
CA VAL A 116 0.60 5.48 -17.44
C VAL A 116 0.73 4.11 -18.11
N ILE A 117 -0.02 3.10 -17.67
CA ILE A 117 0.05 1.75 -18.25
C ILE A 117 -0.51 1.73 -19.68
N LEU A 118 -1.59 2.46 -19.94
CA LEU A 118 -2.17 2.58 -21.27
C LEU A 118 -1.21 3.25 -22.26
N VAL A 119 -0.52 4.32 -21.84
CA VAL A 119 0.37 5.11 -22.70
C VAL A 119 1.77 4.49 -22.84
N ALA A 120 2.37 4.03 -21.74
CA ALA A 120 3.76 3.58 -21.69
C ALA A 120 3.92 2.06 -21.63
N GLY A 121 2.87 1.30 -21.30
CA GLY A 121 2.96 -0.14 -21.08
C GLY A 121 3.38 -0.94 -22.31
N GLY A 122 3.02 -0.47 -23.51
CA GLY A 122 3.49 -1.06 -24.77
C GLY A 122 4.99 -0.83 -25.01
N ARG A 123 5.49 0.38 -24.72
CA ARG A 123 6.90 0.77 -24.93
C ARG A 123 7.85 0.07 -23.94
N LEU A 124 7.42 -0.12 -22.69
CA LEU A 124 8.23 -0.75 -21.63
C LEU A 124 8.37 -2.27 -21.79
N ARG A 125 7.48 -2.91 -22.54
CA ARG A 125 7.57 -4.36 -22.84
C ARG A 125 8.63 -4.69 -23.88
N GLY A 126 8.93 -3.76 -24.78
CA GLY A 126 9.98 -3.93 -25.80
C GLY A 126 11.41 -3.72 -25.29
N LEU A 127 11.57 -3.31 -24.03
CA LEU A 127 12.87 -3.09 -23.37
C LEU A 127 13.29 -4.24 -22.45
N ARG A 128 12.56 -5.36 -22.46
CA ARG A 128 12.81 -6.55 -21.65
C ARG A 128 13.25 -7.72 -22.51
#